data_AF-A0A556U4H0-F1
#
_entry.id   AF-A0A556U4H0-F1
#
_cell.length_a   1.000
_cell.length_b   1.000
_cell.length_c   1.000
_cell.angle_alpha   90.00
_cell.angle_beta   90.00
_cell.angle_gamma   90.00
#
_symmetry.space_group_name_H-M   'P 1'
#
loop_
_entity.id
_entity.type
_entity.pdbx_description
1 polymer ?
#
loop_
_entity_poly.entity_id
_entity_poly.type
_entity_poly.pdbx_seq_one_letter_code
_entity_poly.pdbx_strand_id
1 'polypeptide(L)'
;MVAPVLVYLLLVAELLLAVVKSDSINFYNIQPPVDATPYPRSFKCFTCEQASDNYSCNRWAEDKWCPRNTRYCMTVHHFSRHGKTKFVTKRCASFDECSLTGCRHHGNTHHAECVSCCEGMACNVELPTNHTNAVFMRIQDLSSAATHSGCSWTPVFLITAALVILLPL
;
A
#
# COMPACT_ATOMS: atom_id res chain seq x y z
N MET A 1 21.49 -48.46 34.10
CA MET A 1 21.22 -47.12 34.68
C MET A 1 21.77 -45.96 33.84
N VAL A 2 22.79 -46.18 32.99
CA VAL A 2 23.38 -45.13 32.13
C VAL A 2 22.49 -44.75 30.94
N ALA A 3 21.81 -45.72 30.33
CA ALA A 3 20.91 -45.50 29.20
C ALA A 3 19.73 -44.54 29.47
N PRO A 4 18.95 -44.67 30.57
CA PRO A 4 17.83 -43.76 30.82
C PRO A 4 18.29 -42.32 31.14
N VAL A 5 19.46 -42.16 31.75
CA VAL A 5 20.04 -40.83 32.04
C VAL A 5 20.48 -40.14 30.74
N LEU A 6 21.08 -40.89 29.82
CA LEU A 6 21.46 -40.37 28.51
C LEU A 6 20.23 -39.93 27.69
N VAL A 7 19.16 -40.73 27.71
CA VAL A 7 17.89 -40.41 27.04
C VAL A 7 17.27 -39.14 27.62
N TYR A 8 17.25 -39.00 28.94
CA TYR A 8 16.70 -37.81 29.59
C TYR A 8 17.50 -36.55 29.24
N LEU A 9 18.84 -36.63 29.22
CA LEU A 9 19.70 -35.51 28.84
C LEU A 9 19.50 -35.08 27.38
N LEU A 10 19.29 -36.03 26.47
CA LEU A 10 18.99 -35.72 25.07
C LEU A 10 17.62 -35.03 24.92
N LEU A 11 16.59 -35.50 25.63
CA LEU A 11 15.26 -34.88 25.61
C LEU A 11 15.27 -33.45 26.15
N VAL A 12 15.98 -33.21 27.26
CA VAL A 12 16.12 -31.88 27.83
C VAL A 12 16.89 -30.95 26.88
N ALA A 13 17.93 -31.45 26.22
CA ALA A 13 18.67 -30.68 25.23
C ALA A 13 17.82 -30.28 24.02
N GLU A 14 16.97 -31.18 23.50
CA GLU A 14 16.04 -30.86 22.41
C GLU A 14 14.99 -29.84 22.82
N LEU A 15 14.44 -29.97 24.04
CA LEU A 15 13.45 -29.02 24.55
C LEU A 15 14.05 -27.63 24.74
N LEU A 16 15.29 -27.54 25.24
CA LEU A 16 16.02 -26.28 25.37
C LEU A 16 16.32 -25.67 23.98
N LEU A 17 16.70 -26.47 22.98
CA LEU A 17 16.88 -25.99 21.62
C LEU A 17 15.57 -25.48 21.00
N ALA A 18 14.43 -26.10 21.31
CA ALA A 18 13.11 -25.63 20.88
C ALA A 18 12.71 -24.31 21.54
N VAL A 19 13.06 -24.10 22.82
CA VAL A 19 12.77 -22.84 23.55
C VAL A 19 13.71 -21.70 23.13
N VAL A 20 14.98 -22.00 22.83
CA VAL A 20 16.00 -21.01 22.42
C VAL A 20 15.86 -20.65 20.94
N LYS A 21 15.16 -21.47 20.14
CA LYS A 21 14.79 -21.11 18.77
C LYS A 21 13.75 -20.00 18.82
N SER A 22 14.23 -18.76 18.83
CA SER A 22 13.41 -17.60 18.49
C SER A 22 12.63 -17.96 17.24
N ASP A 23 11.31 -17.90 17.30
CA ASP A 23 10.47 -18.04 16.12
C ASP A 23 11.02 -17.06 15.09
N SER A 24 11.43 -17.61 13.94
CA SER A 24 11.87 -16.78 12.82
C SER A 24 10.69 -15.88 12.49
N ILE A 25 10.83 -14.57 12.69
CA ILE A 25 9.82 -13.62 12.24
C ILE A 25 9.73 -13.80 10.73
N ASN A 26 8.69 -14.50 10.30
CA ASN A 26 8.44 -14.72 8.90
C ASN A 26 7.90 -13.40 8.36
N PHE A 27 8.77 -12.59 7.75
CA PHE A 27 8.38 -11.34 7.12
C PHE A 27 7.28 -11.51 6.07
N TYR A 28 7.08 -12.73 5.54
CA TYR A 28 6.01 -13.09 4.62
C TYR A 28 4.68 -13.44 5.33
N ASN A 29 4.67 -13.54 6.67
CA ASN A 29 3.50 -13.88 7.49
C ASN A 29 3.20 -12.79 8.53
N ILE A 30 3.64 -11.55 8.28
CA ILE A 30 3.16 -10.38 9.02
C ILE A 30 1.71 -10.17 8.58
N GLN A 31 0.76 -10.48 9.45
CA GLN A 31 -0.64 -10.15 9.22
C GLN A 31 -0.85 -8.73 9.76
N PRO A 32 -1.06 -7.72 8.90
CA PRO A 32 -1.40 -6.39 9.37
C PRO A 32 -2.67 -6.47 10.24
N PRO A 33 -2.83 -5.60 11.25
CA PRO A 33 -4.05 -5.54 12.04
C PRO A 33 -5.29 -5.49 11.13
N VAL A 34 -6.37 -6.14 11.57
CA VAL A 34 -7.63 -6.29 10.81
C VAL A 34 -8.24 -4.93 10.40
N ASP A 35 -7.81 -3.85 11.06
CA ASP A 35 -8.05 -2.46 10.67
C ASP A 35 -6.88 -1.85 9.88
N ALA A 36 -6.50 -2.47 8.75
CA ALA A 36 -5.48 -1.90 7.85
C ALA A 36 -5.88 -0.51 7.29
N THR A 37 -7.16 -0.15 7.42
CA THR A 37 -7.75 1.09 6.94
C THR A 37 -8.48 1.80 8.08
N PRO A 38 -8.32 3.13 8.25
CA PRO A 38 -8.96 3.88 9.35
C PRO A 38 -10.49 4.01 9.22
N TYR A 39 -11.04 3.73 8.04
CA TYR A 39 -12.48 3.71 7.78
C TYR A 39 -12.78 2.91 6.48
N PRO A 40 -14.01 2.40 6.30
CA PRO A 40 -14.37 1.65 5.09
C PRO A 40 -14.17 2.49 3.83
N ARG A 41 -13.58 1.89 2.79
CA ARG A 41 -13.23 2.56 1.52
C ARG A 41 -12.28 3.76 1.71
N SER A 42 -11.42 3.72 2.73
CA SER A 42 -10.32 4.68 2.81
C SER A 42 -9.36 4.50 1.64
N PHE A 43 -8.76 5.60 1.21
CA PHE A 43 -7.82 5.63 0.11
C PHE A 43 -6.66 6.57 0.46
N LYS A 44 -5.60 6.47 -0.32
CA LYS A 44 -4.42 7.34 -0.21
C LYS A 44 -4.24 8.07 -1.54
N CYS A 45 -3.58 9.21 -1.49
CA CYS A 45 -3.12 9.95 -2.66
C CYS A 45 -1.65 10.30 -2.44
N PHE A 46 -0.92 10.58 -3.52
CA PHE A 46 0.29 11.37 -3.35
C PHE A 46 -0.10 12.75 -2.83
N THR A 47 0.56 13.21 -1.77
CA THR A 47 0.33 14.53 -1.19
C THR A 47 1.64 15.29 -1.02
N CYS A 48 1.70 16.50 -1.56
CA CYS A 48 2.85 17.40 -1.46
C CYS A 48 2.38 18.84 -1.69
N GLU A 49 3.09 19.81 -1.11
CA GLU A 49 2.82 21.24 -1.28
C GLU A 49 4.01 21.89 -2.00
N GLN A 50 3.75 22.47 -3.17
CA GLN A 50 4.74 23.18 -3.99
C GLN A 50 6.09 22.43 -4.19
N ALA A 51 6.03 21.12 -4.42
CA ALA A 51 7.22 20.31 -4.73
C ALA A 51 7.86 20.75 -6.05
N SER A 52 9.19 20.68 -6.16
CA SER A 52 9.95 21.12 -7.34
C SER A 52 9.57 20.41 -8.64
N ASP A 53 9.16 19.15 -8.53
CA ASP A 53 8.86 18.26 -9.65
C ASP A 53 8.04 17.05 -9.19
N ASN A 54 7.56 16.24 -10.15
CA ASN A 54 6.74 15.06 -9.88
C ASN A 54 7.47 14.00 -9.08
N TYR A 55 8.76 13.79 -9.37
CA TYR A 55 9.54 12.73 -8.74
C TYR A 55 9.73 13.04 -7.26
N SER A 56 10.15 14.25 -6.93
CA SER A 56 10.30 14.72 -5.55
C SER A 56 8.99 14.61 -4.78
N CYS A 57 7.87 15.05 -5.38
CA CYS A 57 6.55 14.91 -4.78
C CYS A 57 6.20 13.43 -4.48
N ASN A 58 6.35 12.53 -5.45
CA ASN A 58 5.98 11.13 -5.28
C ASN A 58 6.93 10.39 -4.33
N ARG A 59 8.22 10.74 -4.34
CA ARG A 59 9.26 10.11 -3.53
C ARG A 59 9.12 10.42 -2.04
N TRP A 60 8.71 11.63 -1.70
CA TRP A 60 8.63 12.13 -0.32
C TRP A 60 7.20 12.32 0.17
N ALA A 61 6.20 11.88 -0.59
CA ALA A 61 4.81 11.89 -0.14
C ALA A 61 4.67 11.08 1.15
N GLU A 62 4.00 11.67 2.13
CA GLU A 62 3.68 10.99 3.38
C GLU A 62 2.73 9.82 3.12
N ASP A 63 2.98 8.68 3.75
CA ASP A 63 2.13 7.50 3.64
C ASP A 63 0.89 7.59 4.57
N LYS A 64 0.07 8.63 4.36
CA LYS A 64 -1.13 8.89 5.17
C LYS A 64 -2.42 8.61 4.41
N TRP A 65 -3.44 8.25 5.18
CA TRP A 65 -4.81 8.09 4.68
C TRP A 65 -5.46 9.45 4.41
N CYS A 66 -6.29 9.51 3.36
CA CYS A 66 -7.07 10.71 3.09
C CYS A 66 -8.14 10.95 4.18
N PRO A 67 -8.60 12.20 4.37
CA PRO A 67 -9.72 12.49 5.27
C PRO A 67 -11.07 11.95 4.76
N ARG A 68 -12.01 11.64 5.67
CA ARG A 68 -13.35 11.07 5.35
C ARG A 68 -14.21 11.94 4.41
N ASN A 69 -13.99 13.25 4.36
CA ASN A 69 -14.74 14.17 3.50
C ASN A 69 -14.15 14.31 2.08
N THR A 70 -13.12 13.52 1.76
CA THR A 70 -12.50 13.49 0.42
C THR A 70 -12.79 12.17 -0.28
N ARG A 71 -12.77 12.18 -1.61
CA ARG A 71 -13.00 10.98 -2.45
C ARG A 71 -12.07 10.88 -3.66
N TYR A 72 -11.33 11.94 -3.94
CA TYR A 72 -10.51 12.06 -5.15
C TYR A 72 -9.08 12.47 -4.78
N CYS A 73 -8.15 12.15 -5.68
CA CYS A 73 -6.81 12.69 -5.65
C CYS A 73 -6.71 13.83 -6.67
N MET A 74 -6.30 15.01 -6.23
CA MET A 74 -6.10 16.19 -7.06
C MET A 74 -4.62 16.40 -7.31
N THR A 75 -4.28 16.81 -8.53
CA THR A 75 -2.95 17.27 -8.92
C THR A 75 -3.06 18.64 -9.58
N VAL A 76 -2.29 19.59 -9.06
CA VAL A 76 -2.09 20.92 -9.65
C VAL A 76 -0.65 21.01 -10.13
N HIS A 77 -0.46 21.24 -11.42
CA HIS A 77 0.84 21.38 -12.03
C HIS A 77 1.01 22.78 -12.60
N HIS A 78 1.98 23.52 -12.06
CA HIS A 78 2.40 24.80 -12.61
C HIS A 78 3.68 24.62 -13.40
N PHE A 79 3.69 25.11 -14.63
CA PHE A 79 4.83 24.97 -15.52
C PHE A 79 5.00 26.19 -16.43
N SER A 80 6.20 26.35 -16.96
CA SER A 80 6.50 27.36 -17.98
C SER A 80 5.91 26.96 -19.33
N ARG A 81 5.80 27.92 -20.26
CA ARG A 81 5.44 27.64 -21.66
C ARG A 81 6.24 26.53 -22.34
N HIS A 82 7.48 26.28 -21.90
CA HIS A 82 8.35 25.23 -22.45
C HIS A 82 8.16 23.86 -21.77
N GLY A 83 7.14 23.70 -20.92
CA GLY A 83 6.88 22.45 -20.20
C GLY A 83 7.70 22.25 -18.94
N LYS A 84 8.66 23.14 -18.63
CA LYS A 84 9.45 23.04 -17.39
C LYS A 84 8.56 23.29 -16.17
N THR A 85 8.47 22.30 -15.28
CA THR A 85 7.76 22.40 -13.99
C THR A 85 8.33 23.54 -13.15
N LYS A 86 7.42 24.31 -12.55
CA LYS A 86 7.72 25.28 -11.51
C LYS A 86 7.49 24.69 -10.13
N PHE A 87 6.30 24.12 -9.96
CA PHE A 87 5.95 23.37 -8.78
C PHE A 87 4.76 22.46 -9.03
N VAL A 88 4.62 21.47 -8.16
CA VAL A 88 3.54 20.49 -8.14
C VAL A 88 2.90 20.53 -6.76
N THR A 89 1.57 20.55 -6.73
CA THR A 89 0.81 20.32 -5.51
C THR A 89 -0.11 19.13 -5.73
N LYS A 90 -0.05 18.16 -4.83
CA LYS A 90 -0.96 17.00 -4.85
C LYS A 90 -1.65 16.89 -3.50
N ARG A 91 -2.93 16.53 -3.49
CA ARG A 91 -3.72 16.45 -2.25
C ARG A 91 -4.96 15.59 -2.42
N CYS A 92 -5.51 15.11 -1.31
CA CYS A 92 -6.86 14.57 -1.28
C CYS A 92 -7.86 15.71 -1.51
N ALA A 93 -8.95 15.44 -2.23
CA ALA A 93 -9.94 16.42 -2.62
C ALA A 93 -11.38 15.89 -2.55
N SER A 94 -12.29 16.81 -2.28
CA SER A 94 -13.74 16.62 -2.41
C SER A 94 -14.20 16.76 -3.86
N PHE A 95 -15.46 16.44 -4.13
CA PHE A 95 -16.04 16.60 -5.46
C PHE A 95 -16.02 18.06 -5.94
N ASP A 96 -16.38 19.00 -5.05
CA ASP A 96 -16.50 20.41 -5.38
C ASP A 96 -15.14 21.00 -5.79
N GLU A 97 -14.06 20.59 -5.14
CA GLU A 97 -12.69 20.99 -5.49
C GLU A 97 -12.24 20.44 -6.84
N CYS A 98 -12.72 19.25 -7.21
CA CYS A 98 -12.44 18.61 -8.50
C CYS A 98 -13.35 19.09 -9.64
N SER A 99 -14.35 19.94 -9.36
CA SER A 99 -15.21 20.50 -10.41
C SER A 99 -14.47 21.44 -11.38
N LEU A 100 -13.29 21.95 -10.98
CA LEU A 100 -12.51 22.95 -11.71
C LEU A 100 -11.29 22.38 -12.46
N THR A 101 -11.31 21.11 -12.87
CA THR A 101 -10.23 20.52 -13.69
C THR A 101 -10.09 21.22 -15.04
N GLY A 102 -8.89 21.20 -15.60
CA GLY A 102 -8.56 21.82 -16.87
C GLY A 102 -7.24 22.58 -16.81
N CYS A 103 -6.87 23.23 -17.91
CA CYS A 103 -5.68 24.07 -17.99
C CYS A 103 -6.04 25.54 -18.17
N ARG A 104 -5.26 26.41 -17.54
CA ARG A 104 -5.35 27.87 -17.65
C ARG A 104 -3.97 28.41 -18.01
N HIS A 105 -3.93 29.25 -19.04
CA HIS A 105 -2.74 29.97 -19.42
C HIS A 105 -2.80 31.39 -18.89
N HIS A 106 -1.86 31.77 -18.03
CA HIS A 106 -1.73 33.15 -17.60
C HIS A 106 -0.93 33.92 -18.65
N GLY A 107 -1.64 34.59 -19.56
CA GLY A 107 -1.09 35.29 -20.73
C GLY A 107 0.02 36.30 -20.39
N ASN A 108 -0.03 36.91 -19.20
CA ASN A 108 0.92 37.93 -18.76
C ASN A 108 2.18 37.37 -18.07
N THR A 109 2.17 36.11 -17.61
CA THR A 109 3.25 35.56 -16.78
C THR A 109 4.04 34.44 -17.47
N HIS A 110 3.71 34.08 -18.73
CA HIS A 110 4.34 32.96 -19.45
C HIS A 110 4.27 31.61 -18.71
N HIS A 111 3.29 31.43 -17.83
CA HIS A 111 3.08 30.21 -17.05
C HIS A 111 1.70 29.62 -17.33
N ALA A 112 1.65 28.30 -17.24
CA ALA A 112 0.44 27.51 -17.35
C ALA A 112 0.21 26.79 -16.02
N GLU A 113 -1.07 26.63 -15.70
CA GLU A 113 -1.55 25.83 -14.59
C GLU A 113 -2.50 24.78 -15.16
N CYS A 114 -2.28 23.52 -14.83
CA CYS A 114 -3.21 22.44 -15.18
C CYS A 114 -3.62 21.69 -13.92
N VAL A 115 -4.90 21.37 -13.84
CA VAL A 115 -5.54 20.68 -12.73
C VAL A 115 -6.20 19.41 -13.21
N SER A 116 -5.86 18.27 -12.61
CA SER A 116 -6.55 17.00 -12.82
C SER A 116 -7.03 16.40 -11.51
N CYS A 117 -8.07 15.58 -11.60
CA CYS A 117 -8.55 14.75 -10.50
C CYS A 117 -8.74 13.31 -10.96
N CYS A 118 -8.46 12.36 -10.07
CA CYS A 118 -8.73 10.95 -10.29
C CYS A 118 -9.36 10.32 -9.05
N GLU A 119 -10.17 9.29 -9.26
CA GLU A 119 -10.68 8.42 -8.20
C GLU A 119 -9.82 7.16 -8.10
N GLY A 120 -9.57 6.67 -6.88
CA GLY A 120 -8.81 5.45 -6.64
C GLY A 120 -7.59 5.63 -5.72
N MET A 121 -7.03 4.52 -5.27
CA MET A 121 -5.85 4.51 -4.39
C MET A 121 -4.60 4.92 -5.17
N ALA A 122 -3.94 5.99 -4.71
CA ALA A 122 -2.70 6.53 -5.25
C ALA A 122 -2.75 6.77 -6.78
N CYS A 123 -3.93 7.14 -7.30
CA CYS A 123 -4.14 7.26 -8.76
C CYS A 123 -3.41 8.45 -9.38
N ASN A 124 -3.04 9.47 -8.59
CA ASN A 124 -2.49 10.73 -9.06
C ASN A 124 -0.96 10.69 -9.26
N VAL A 125 -0.43 9.60 -9.83
CA VAL A 125 1.01 9.41 -10.07
C VAL A 125 1.56 10.47 -11.03
N GLU A 126 0.82 10.73 -12.11
CA GLU A 126 1.25 11.59 -13.23
C GLU A 126 0.83 13.05 -13.06
N LEU A 127 1.47 13.93 -13.84
CA LEU A 127 1.13 15.35 -13.92
C LEU A 127 0.22 15.66 -15.12
N PRO A 128 -0.80 16.51 -14.94
CA PRO A 128 -1.49 17.11 -16.07
C PRO A 128 -0.60 18.14 -16.76
N THR A 129 -0.61 18.16 -18.09
CA THR A 129 0.24 19.01 -18.92
C THR A 129 -0.52 19.72 -20.03
N ASN A 130 -1.74 19.26 -20.34
CA ASN A 130 -2.60 19.84 -21.36
C ASN A 130 -4.09 19.55 -21.06
N HIS A 131 -5.00 20.03 -21.91
CA HIS A 131 -6.44 19.81 -21.73
C HIS A 131 -6.89 18.35 -21.88
N THR A 132 -6.07 17.47 -22.46
CA THR A 132 -6.43 16.05 -22.65
C THR A 132 -6.22 15.22 -21.39
N ASN A 133 -5.23 15.57 -20.55
CA ASN A 133 -4.95 14.87 -19.29
C ASN A 133 -5.29 15.69 -18.04
N ALA A 134 -5.55 17.00 -18.18
CA ALA A 134 -6.14 17.84 -17.13
C ALA A 134 -7.65 17.65 -17.04
N VAL A 135 -8.06 16.42 -16.70
CA VAL A 135 -9.48 16.01 -16.66
C VAL A 135 -9.84 15.44 -15.29
N PHE A 136 -11.14 15.31 -15.04
CA PHE A 136 -11.66 14.59 -13.89
C PHE A 136 -12.02 13.15 -14.29
N MET A 137 -11.16 12.20 -13.92
CA MET A 137 -11.35 10.76 -14.16
C MET A 137 -12.00 10.08 -12.95
N ARG A 138 -13.11 9.39 -13.16
CA ARG A 138 -13.77 8.55 -12.15
C ARG A 138 -13.64 7.09 -12.54
N ILE A 139 -13.36 6.21 -11.57
CA ILE A 139 -13.38 4.78 -11.81
C ILE A 139 -14.84 4.38 -12.00
N GLN A 140 -15.17 3.80 -13.16
CA GLN A 140 -16.40 3.02 -13.29
C GLN A 140 -16.13 1.65 -12.67
N ASP A 141 -17.01 1.22 -11.77
CA ASP A 141 -16.86 0.03 -10.91
C ASP A 141 -16.38 -1.21 -11.69
N LEU A 142 -15.08 -1.48 -11.66
CA LEU A 142 -14.52 -2.78 -12.05
C LEU A 142 -14.04 -3.49 -10.77
N SER A 143 -14.97 -4.22 -10.16
CA SER A 143 -14.75 -5.03 -8.95
C SER A 143 -13.76 -6.16 -9.23
N SER A 144 -12.48 -5.95 -8.94
CA SER A 144 -11.47 -7.02 -8.88
C SER A 144 -11.21 -7.38 -7.42
N ALA A 145 -12.09 -8.18 -6.83
CA ALA A 145 -11.80 -8.87 -5.57
C ALA A 145 -11.08 -10.19 -5.90
N ALA A 146 -9.79 -10.27 -5.58
CA ALA A 146 -9.04 -11.52 -5.64
C ALA A 146 -9.59 -12.49 -4.59
N THR A 147 -10.05 -13.66 -5.03
CA THR A 147 -10.45 -14.77 -4.16
C THR A 147 -9.23 -15.34 -3.47
N HIS A 148 -9.13 -15.14 -2.15
CA HIS A 148 -8.13 -15.79 -1.31
C HIS A 148 -8.42 -17.29 -1.19
N SER A 149 -7.66 -18.12 -1.90
CA SER A 149 -7.63 -19.57 -1.71
C SER A 149 -6.75 -19.90 -0.49
N GLY A 150 -7.36 -20.21 0.65
CA GLY A 150 -6.66 -20.66 1.86
C GLY A 150 -6.11 -22.08 1.69
N CYS A 151 -4.81 -22.26 1.96
CA CYS A 151 -4.14 -23.56 1.92
C CYS A 151 -4.23 -24.23 3.31
N SER A 152 -4.91 -25.37 3.41
CA SER A 152 -5.18 -26.09 4.68
C SER A 152 -4.07 -27.10 4.98
N TRP A 153 -3.31 -26.89 6.06
CA TRP A 153 -2.20 -27.75 6.54
C TRP A 153 -2.65 -28.92 7.44
N THR A 154 -3.92 -29.31 7.34
CA THR A 154 -4.49 -30.41 8.12
C THR A 154 -3.97 -31.82 7.83
N PRO A 155 -3.39 -32.18 6.66
CA PRO A 155 -3.03 -33.58 6.41
C PRO A 155 -1.68 -34.02 7.02
N VAL A 156 -0.80 -33.10 7.46
CA VAL A 156 0.56 -33.45 7.90
C VAL A 156 0.60 -34.00 9.33
N PHE A 157 -0.23 -33.46 10.24
CA PHE A 157 -0.26 -33.89 11.65
C PHE A 157 -0.84 -35.30 11.86
N LEU A 158 -1.67 -35.79 10.93
CA LEU A 158 -2.27 -37.13 11.02
C LEU A 158 -1.27 -38.24 10.68
N ILE A 159 -0.26 -37.96 9.85
CA ILE A 159 0.72 -38.95 9.40
C ILE A 159 1.76 -39.24 10.49
N THR A 160 2.14 -38.23 11.28
CA THR A 160 3.16 -38.38 12.33
C THR A 160 2.64 -39.18 13.53
N ALA A 161 1.37 -39.01 13.90
CA ALA A 161 0.75 -39.78 14.99
C ALA A 161 0.65 -41.28 14.66
N ALA A 162 0.41 -41.62 13.38
CA ALA A 162 0.31 -43.01 12.94
C ALA A 162 1.65 -43.76 13.02
N LEU A 163 2.76 -43.08 12.72
CA LEU A 163 4.10 -43.70 12.74
C LEU A 163 4.60 -44.03 14.15
N VAL A 164 4.23 -43.22 15.17
CA VAL A 164 4.61 -43.49 16.57
C VAL A 164 3.87 -44.71 17.14
N ILE A 165 2.66 -44.98 16.66
CA ILE A 165 1.87 -46.15 17.09
C ILE A 165 2.38 -47.44 16.43
N LEU A 166 3.03 -47.35 15.27
CA LEU A 166 3.42 -48.50 14.45
C LEU A 166 4.85 -49.01 14.67
N LEU A 167 5.69 -48.29 15.41
CA LEU A 167 7.00 -48.81 15.84
C LEU A 167 6.95 -49.16 17.34
N PRO A 168 6.93 -50.46 17.72
CA PRO A 168 6.99 -50.85 19.11
C PRO A 168 8.39 -50.54 19.68
N LEU A 169 8.41 -49.98 20.90
CA LEU A 169 9.60 -49.99 21.77
C LEU A 169 10.07 -51.43 22.04
#